data_AF-A0A376P0W7-F1
#
_entry.id   AF-A0A376P0W7-F1
#
_cell.length_a   1.000
_cell.length_b   1.000
_cell.length_c   1.000
_cell.angle_alpha   90.00
_cell.angle_beta   90.00
_cell.angle_gamma   90.00
#
_symmetry.space_group_name_H-M   'P 1'
#
loop_
_entity.id
_entity.type
_entity.pdbx_description
1 polymer ?
#
loop_
_entity_poly.entity_id
_entity_poly.type
_entity_poly.pdbx_seq_one_letter_code
_entity_poly.pdbx_strand_id
1 'polypeptide(L)'
;MGNSDLGVAFSRNQPAWQQRSQQLLKRLNVRGGEADSSLIAPLLAGAFADRIAHRRGQDGRYQLANGMGAMLDADDALSRHEWLIAPLLLQGSASPDARILLALPVDIDELVTTLPAAGTAV
;
A
#
# COMPACT_ATOMS: atom_id res chain seq x y z
N MET A 1 2.23 -18.95 -2.15
CA MET A 1 2.03 -17.54 -2.53
C MET A 1 1.75 -16.77 -1.24
N GLY A 2 2.50 -15.71 -0.94
CA GLY A 2 2.32 -14.94 0.30
C GLY A 2 1.02 -14.14 0.27
N ASN A 3 0.49 -13.79 1.44
CA ASN A 3 -0.66 -12.89 1.55
C ASN A 3 -0.23 -11.49 1.05
N SER A 4 -0.97 -10.92 0.09
CA SER A 4 -0.75 -9.58 -0.46
C SER A 4 -1.27 -8.46 0.45
N ASP A 5 -2.10 -8.78 1.44
CA ASP A 5 -2.65 -7.81 2.39
C ASP A 5 -1.58 -7.29 3.36
N LEU A 6 -1.21 -6.03 3.16
CA LEU A 6 -0.26 -5.31 3.98
C LEU A 6 -0.75 -5.12 5.41
N GLY A 7 -2.06 -5.01 5.65
CA GLY A 7 -2.62 -4.94 7.01
C GLY A 7 -2.38 -6.25 7.77
N VAL A 8 -2.49 -7.39 7.09
CA VAL A 8 -2.12 -8.69 7.67
C VAL A 8 -0.63 -8.79 7.91
N ALA A 9 0.22 -8.24 7.04
CA ALA A 9 1.66 -8.19 7.31
C ALA A 9 1.97 -7.31 8.53
N PHE A 10 1.41 -6.10 8.61
CA PHE A 10 1.65 -5.14 9.69
C PHE A 10 1.29 -5.68 11.08
N SER A 11 0.18 -6.43 11.19
CA SER A 11 -0.25 -7.03 12.47
C SER A 11 0.65 -8.17 12.97
N ARG A 12 1.58 -8.68 12.15
CA ARG A 12 2.48 -9.77 12.57
C ARG A 12 3.61 -9.25 13.44
N ASN A 13 3.75 -9.88 14.60
CA ASN A 13 4.82 -9.58 15.54
C ASN A 13 6.14 -10.32 15.20
N GLN A 14 6.78 -9.97 14.07
CA GLN A 14 8.02 -10.62 13.63
C GLN A 14 9.27 -9.96 14.25
N PRO A 15 10.15 -10.69 14.97
CA PRO A 15 11.28 -10.09 15.68
C PRO A 15 12.26 -9.30 14.78
N ALA A 16 12.55 -9.82 13.58
CA ALA A 16 13.43 -9.13 12.63
C ALA A 16 12.86 -7.78 12.17
N TRP A 17 11.54 -7.68 12.00
CA TRP A 17 10.86 -6.43 11.64
C TRP A 17 10.83 -5.44 12.79
N GLN A 18 10.61 -5.90 14.02
CA GLN A 18 10.70 -5.05 15.21
C GLN A 18 12.10 -4.47 15.38
N GLN A 19 13.15 -5.30 15.23
CA GLN A 19 14.53 -4.84 15.30
C GLN A 19 14.82 -3.79 14.22
N ARG A 20 14.35 -4.01 12.98
CA ARG A 20 14.52 -3.03 11.90
C ARG A 20 13.77 -1.73 12.17
N SER A 21 12.55 -1.80 12.71
CA SER A 21 11.76 -0.63 13.11
C SER A 21 12.48 0.22 14.16
N GLN A 22 12.99 -0.41 15.23
CA GLN A 22 13.76 0.28 16.27
C GLN A 22 15.01 0.98 15.73
N GLN A 23 15.71 0.36 14.78
CA GLN A 23 16.86 0.98 14.11
C GLN A 23 16.47 2.24 13.32
N LEU A 24 15.33 2.19 12.60
CA LEU A 24 14.83 3.34 11.83
C LEU A 24 14.38 4.48 12.75
N LEU A 25 13.62 4.17 13.82
CA LEU A 25 13.18 5.16 14.80
C LEU A 25 14.38 5.88 15.47
N LYS A 26 15.43 5.13 15.81
CA LYS A 26 16.67 5.71 16.35
C LYS A 26 17.32 6.69 15.38
N ARG A 27 17.34 6.38 14.07
CA ARG A 27 17.90 7.25 13.03
C ARG A 27 17.05 8.50 12.79
N LEU A 28 15.73 8.38 12.91
CA LEU A 28 14.79 9.49 12.84
C LEU A 28 14.76 10.34 14.13
N ASN A 29 15.53 9.96 15.15
CA ASN A 29 15.53 10.59 16.48
C ASN A 29 14.13 10.64 17.13
N VAL A 30 13.28 9.66 16.82
CA VAL A 30 11.96 9.49 17.42
C VAL A 30 12.05 8.43 18.52
N ARG A 31 11.40 8.70 19.65
CA ARG A 31 11.32 7.78 20.79
C ARG A 31 9.89 7.69 21.28
N GLY A 32 9.47 6.48 21.64
CA GLY A 32 8.09 6.22 22.02
C GLY A 32 7.14 6.17 20.82
N GLY A 33 5.85 6.04 21.10
CA GLY A 33 4.80 5.82 20.10
C GLY A 33 4.39 4.35 20.00
N GLU A 34 3.11 4.14 19.73
CA GLU A 34 2.55 2.82 19.43
C GLU A 34 2.18 2.75 17.96
N ALA A 35 2.39 1.58 17.37
CA ALA A 35 2.06 1.35 15.97
C ALA A 35 0.53 1.34 15.82
N ASP A 36 -0.01 2.29 15.06
CA ASP A 36 -1.44 2.41 14.79
C ASP A 36 -1.71 2.12 13.32
N SER A 37 -2.55 1.11 13.06
CA SER A 37 -2.91 0.72 11.70
C SER A 37 -3.70 1.79 10.94
N SER A 38 -4.43 2.66 11.64
CA SER A 38 -5.19 3.75 11.02
C SER A 38 -4.27 4.76 10.31
N LEU A 39 -3.01 4.87 10.75
CA LEU A 39 -2.02 5.77 10.18
C LEU A 39 -1.34 5.21 8.94
N ILE A 40 -1.54 3.93 8.59
CA ILE A 40 -0.84 3.30 7.45
C ILE A 40 -1.28 3.94 6.13
N ALA A 41 -2.60 4.08 5.90
CA ALA A 41 -3.14 4.59 4.66
C ALA A 41 -2.63 6.01 4.31
N PRO A 42 -2.72 7.03 5.18
CA PRO A 42 -2.20 8.36 4.86
C PRO A 42 -0.68 8.38 4.67
N LEU A 43 0.09 7.61 5.45
CA LEU A 43 1.54 7.51 5.28
C LEU A 43 1.92 6.92 3.92
N LEU A 44 1.23 5.86 3.49
CA LEU A 44 1.45 5.25 2.19
C LEU A 44 1.02 6.16 1.05
N ALA A 45 -0.12 6.84 1.17
CA ALA A 45 -0.59 7.75 0.13
C ALA A 45 0.39 8.93 -0.08
N GLY A 46 1.02 9.44 0.98
CA GLY A 46 2.07 10.45 0.86
C GLY A 46 3.34 9.97 0.15
N ALA A 47 3.69 8.68 0.26
CA ALA A 47 4.92 8.13 -0.31
C ALA A 47 4.72 7.39 -1.65
N PHE A 48 3.49 6.96 -1.95
CA PHE A 48 3.14 6.09 -3.08
C PHE A 48 1.85 6.57 -3.76
N ALA A 49 1.63 7.89 -3.85
CA ALA A 49 0.45 8.48 -4.49
C ALA A 49 0.24 7.96 -5.92
N ASP A 50 1.32 7.76 -6.66
CA ASP A 50 1.31 7.25 -8.04
C ASP A 50 0.87 5.77 -8.14
N ARG A 51 0.86 5.05 -7.01
CA ARG A 51 0.48 3.64 -6.88
C ARG A 51 -0.85 3.43 -6.16
N ILE A 52 -1.65 4.48 -6.00
CA ILE A 52 -3.06 4.33 -5.68
C ILE A 52 -3.72 3.67 -6.89
N ALA A 53 -4.46 2.59 -6.65
CA ALA A 53 -4.95 1.68 -7.67
C ALA A 53 -6.48 1.60 -7.64
N HIS A 54 -7.12 1.84 -8.79
CA HIS A 54 -8.56 1.69 -8.97
C HIS A 54 -8.89 0.44 -9.77
N ARG A 55 -9.84 -0.37 -9.29
CA ARG A 55 -10.23 -1.62 -9.94
C ARG A 55 -10.84 -1.36 -11.31
N ARG A 56 -10.42 -2.15 -12.30
CA ARG A 56 -10.95 -2.14 -13.67
C ARG A 56 -11.64 -3.46 -13.99
N GLY A 57 -12.97 -3.44 -14.04
CA GLY A 57 -13.75 -4.65 -14.30
C GLY A 57 -13.69 -5.65 -13.15
N GLN A 58 -13.91 -6.94 -13.44
CA GLN A 58 -14.06 -7.96 -12.39
C GLN A 58 -12.85 -8.87 -12.19
N ASP A 59 -11.84 -8.83 -13.05
CA ASP A 59 -10.78 -9.87 -13.13
C ASP A 59 -9.52 -9.55 -12.31
N GLY A 60 -9.64 -8.87 -11.17
CA GLY A 60 -8.50 -8.50 -10.33
C GLY A 60 -7.50 -7.53 -10.97
N ARG A 61 -7.89 -6.87 -12.07
CA ARG A 61 -7.11 -5.83 -12.74
C ARG A 61 -7.39 -4.47 -12.13
N TYR A 62 -6.35 -3.66 -12.05
CA TYR A 62 -6.35 -2.32 -11.51
C TYR A 62 -5.60 -1.38 -12.45
N GLN A 63 -5.94 -0.10 -12.40
CA GLN A 63 -5.14 0.97 -12.97
C GLN A 63 -4.57 1.82 -11.85
N LEU A 64 -3.25 1.98 -11.85
CA LEU A 64 -2.57 2.86 -10.94
C LEU A 64 -2.80 4.32 -11.34
N ALA A 65 -2.66 5.25 -10.38
CA ALA A 65 -2.82 6.68 -10.60
C ALA A 65 -1.84 7.24 -11.65
N ASN A 66 -0.65 6.63 -11.82
CA ASN A 66 0.28 6.94 -12.90
C ASN A 66 -0.13 6.39 -14.28
N GLY A 67 -1.27 5.72 -14.38
CA GLY A 67 -1.82 5.15 -15.61
C GLY A 67 -1.37 3.72 -15.91
N MET A 68 -0.35 3.20 -15.22
CA MET A 68 0.13 1.82 -15.40
C MET A 68 -0.93 0.81 -14.96
N GLY A 69 -1.06 -0.28 -15.72
CA GLY A 69 -1.91 -1.40 -15.34
C GLY A 69 -1.25 -2.25 -14.27
N ALA A 70 -2.06 -2.79 -13.36
CA ALA A 70 -1.61 -3.70 -12.32
C ALA A 70 -2.62 -4.83 -12.12
N MET A 71 -2.17 -5.98 -11.64
CA MET A 71 -3.05 -7.14 -11.39
C MET A 71 -2.74 -7.80 -10.06
N LEU A 72 -3.79 -8.25 -9.39
CA LEU A 72 -3.74 -9.28 -8.36
C LEU A 72 -3.92 -10.66 -8.99
N ASP A 73 -3.60 -11.70 -8.23
CA ASP A 73 -4.02 -13.07 -8.60
C ASP A 73 -5.57 -13.15 -8.55
N ALA A 74 -6.18 -13.95 -9.42
CA ALA A 74 -7.64 -13.97 -9.59
C ALA A 74 -8.42 -14.32 -8.30
N ASP A 75 -7.84 -15.16 -7.45
CA ASP A 75 -8.45 -15.59 -6.18
C ASP A 75 -7.96 -14.78 -4.96
N ASP A 76 -7.22 -13.69 -5.18
CA ASP A 76 -6.74 -12.86 -4.10
C ASP A 76 -7.92 -12.14 -3.42
N ALA A 77 -8.00 -12.24 -2.09
CA ALA A 77 -9.07 -11.63 -1.31
C ALA A 77 -9.12 -10.09 -1.47
N LEU A 78 -8.01 -9.45 -1.82
CA LEU A 78 -7.97 -8.01 -2.07
C LEU A 78 -8.70 -7.60 -3.35
N SER A 79 -8.89 -8.52 -4.31
CA SER A 79 -9.55 -8.24 -5.60
C SER A 79 -11.00 -7.76 -5.45
N ARG A 80 -11.64 -8.01 -4.30
CA ARG A 80 -13.00 -7.53 -3.99
C ARG A 80 -13.06 -6.03 -3.66
N HIS A 81 -11.94 -5.43 -3.28
CA HIS A 81 -11.88 -4.02 -2.90
C HIS A 81 -11.69 -3.15 -4.13
N GLU A 82 -12.44 -2.05 -4.19
CA GLU A 82 -12.42 -1.13 -5.34
C GLU A 82 -11.12 -0.32 -5.41
N TRP A 83 -10.62 0.13 -4.26
CA TRP A 83 -9.43 0.95 -4.15
C TRP A 83 -8.37 0.28 -3.29
N LEU A 84 -7.13 0.33 -3.77
CA LEU A 84 -5.96 -0.17 -3.08
C LEU A 84 -4.84 0.87 -3.12
N ILE A 85 -3.91 0.83 -2.16
CA ILE A 85 -2.57 1.40 -2.32
C ILE A 85 -1.61 0.22 -2.51
N ALA A 86 -0.89 0.17 -3.63
CA ALA A 86 -0.02 -0.96 -4.00
C ALA A 86 1.49 -0.61 -3.91
N PRO A 87 2.09 -0.52 -2.70
CA PRO A 87 3.47 -0.07 -2.55
C PRO A 87 4.49 -1.04 -3.11
N LEU A 88 4.16 -2.34 -3.27
CA LEU A 88 5.08 -3.33 -3.83
C LEU A 88 4.51 -3.98 -5.09
N LEU A 89 5.20 -3.74 -6.20
CA LEU A 89 4.84 -4.20 -7.54
C LEU A 89 6.01 -5.00 -8.13
N LEU A 90 5.69 -5.98 -8.98
CA LEU A 90 6.66 -6.70 -9.79
C LEU A 90 6.29 -6.58 -11.26
N GLN A 91 7.11 -5.84 -12.02
CA GLN A 91 6.94 -5.74 -13.47
C GLN A 91 7.56 -6.96 -14.15
N GLY A 92 6.70 -7.84 -14.67
CA GLY A 92 7.13 -8.95 -15.51
C GLY A 92 7.42 -8.48 -16.93
N SER A 93 8.22 -9.24 -17.66
CA SER A 93 8.47 -9.01 -19.10
C SER A 93 7.36 -9.54 -20.01
N ALA A 94 6.50 -10.43 -19.50
CA ALA A 94 5.50 -11.16 -20.29
C ALA A 94 4.10 -10.52 -20.30
N SER A 95 3.83 -9.55 -19.43
CA SER A 95 2.55 -8.87 -19.28
C SER A 95 2.76 -7.36 -19.23
N PRO A 96 1.89 -6.55 -19.87
CA PRO A 96 1.94 -5.10 -19.72
C PRO A 96 1.58 -4.64 -18.30
N ASP A 97 0.76 -5.42 -17.59
CA ASP A 97 0.33 -5.12 -16.23
C ASP A 97 1.33 -5.64 -15.19
N ALA A 98 1.66 -4.80 -14.20
CA ALA A 98 2.51 -5.14 -13.06
C ALA A 98 1.78 -6.08 -12.09
N ARG A 99 2.45 -7.06 -11.51
CA ARG A 99 1.85 -7.88 -10.45
C ARG A 99 1.91 -7.15 -9.10
N ILE A 100 0.79 -7.05 -8.41
CA ILE A 100 0.70 -6.52 -7.05
C ILE A 100 1.19 -7.59 -6.08
N LEU A 101 2.24 -7.27 -5.31
CA LEU A 101 2.82 -8.18 -4.30
C LEU A 101 2.41 -7.82 -2.88
N LEU A 102 2.24 -6.52 -2.60
CA LEU A 102 1.65 -6.03 -1.36
C LEU A 102 0.74 -4.84 -1.67
N ALA A 103 -0.44 -4.84 -1.06
CA ALA A 103 -1.41 -3.77 -1.14
C ALA A 103 -2.16 -3.57 0.18
N LEU A 104 -2.69 -2.36 0.36
CA LEU A 104 -3.59 -2.02 1.45
C LEU A 104 -4.95 -1.63 0.85
N PRO A 105 -6.06 -2.28 1.23
CA PRO A 105 -7.39 -1.80 0.84
C PRO A 105 -7.70 -0.49 1.58
N VAL A 106 -8.29 0.47 0.87
CA VAL A 106 -8.60 1.79 1.41
C VAL A 106 -9.99 2.23 0.99
N ASP A 107 -10.64 3.03 1.84
CA ASP A 107 -11.74 3.89 1.44
C ASP A 107 -11.14 5.16 0.85
N ILE A 108 -11.45 5.45 -0.42
CA ILE A 108 -10.84 6.59 -1.11
C ILE A 108 -11.37 7.92 -0.59
N ASP A 109 -12.62 7.98 -0.13
CA ASP A 109 -13.23 9.20 0.39
C ASP A 109 -12.62 9.55 1.74
N GLU A 110 -12.44 8.56 2.62
CA GLU A 110 -11.71 8.73 3.88
C GLU A 110 -10.26 9.16 3.63
N LEU A 111 -9.58 8.54 2.66
CA LEU A 111 -8.20 8.87 2.34
C LEU A 111 -8.05 10.31 1.82
N VAL A 112 -8.96 10.76 0.95
CA VAL A 112 -8.93 12.13 0.42
C VAL A 112 -9.21 13.16 1.53
N THR A 113 -10.07 12.85 2.51
CA THR A 113 -10.36 13.77 3.63
C THR A 113 -9.22 13.85 4.65
N THR A 114 -8.45 12.79 4.82
CA THR A 114 -7.35 12.71 5.81
C THR A 114 -6.02 13.23 5.29
N LEU A 115 -5.82 13.23 3.97
CA LEU A 115 -4.65 13.84 3.35
C LEU A 115 -4.75 15.37 3.47
N PRO A 116 -3.82 16.04 4.17
CA PRO A 116 -3.75 17.50 4.08
C PRO A 116 -3.54 17.87 2.61
N ALA A 117 -4.33 18.83 2.10
CA ALA A 117 -4.18 19.36 0.74
C ALA A 117 -2.69 19.60 0.50
N ALA A 118 -2.10 18.88 -0.47
CA ALA A 118 -0.66 18.78 -0.65
C ALA A 118 -0.02 20.16 -0.53
N GLY A 119 0.54 20.44 0.64
CA GLY A 119 1.29 21.65 0.89
C GLY A 119 2.50 21.56 -0.01
N THR A 120 2.57 22.46 -1.00
CA THR A 120 3.78 22.79 -1.74
C THR A 120 4.95 22.86 -0.76
N ALA A 121 5.75 21.78 -0.71
CA ALA A 121 7.06 21.83 -0.12
C ALA A 121 7.94 22.60 -1.11
N VAL A 122 8.15 23.87 -0.79
CA VAL A 122 9.20 24.75 -1.32
C VAL A 122 10.56 24.21 -0.92
#